data_AF-A0A6G2K8U0-F1
#
_entry.id   AF-A0A6G2K8U0-F1
#
_cell.length_a   1.000
_cell.length_b   1.000
_cell.length_c   1.000
_cell.angle_alpha   90.00
_cell.angle_beta   90.00
_cell.angle_gamma   90.00
#
_symmetry.space_group_name_H-M   'P 1'
#
loop_
_entity.id
_entity.type
_entity.pdbx_description
1 polymer ?
#
loop_
_entity_poly.entity_id
_entity_poly.type
_entity_poly.pdbx_seq_one_letter_code
_entity_poly.pdbx_strand_id
1 'polypeptide(L)' 'MRCPGMPPTNNKSERTLRRPVLHRKIRLMFRTDTGMTTYDTLMTCMMTWDDQDQNLLRNIHRTITA' A
#
# COMPACT_ATOMS: atom_id res chain seq x y z
N MET A 1 30.35 1.39 -4.86
CA MET A 1 31.30 2.43 -5.31
C MET A 1 30.67 3.78 -5.02
N ARG A 2 31.21 4.57 -4.08
CA ARG A 2 30.73 5.95 -3.81
C ARG A 2 31.69 6.91 -4.53
N CYS A 3 31.18 7.70 -5.47
CA CYS A 3 31.95 8.72 -6.17
C CYS A 3 31.94 10.01 -5.33
N PRO A 4 33.05 10.40 -4.69
CA PRO A 4 33.09 11.64 -3.91
C PRO A 4 32.88 12.84 -4.83
N GLY A 5 31.94 13.72 -4.48
CA GLY A 5 31.57 14.92 -5.26
C GLY A 5 30.27 14.80 -6.05
N MET A 6 29.69 13.60 -6.22
CA MET A 6 28.37 13.44 -6.81
C MET A 6 27.29 13.58 -5.72
N PRO A 7 26.29 14.46 -5.86
CA PRO A 7 25.16 14.48 -4.94
C PRO A 7 24.47 13.11 -4.97
N PRO A 8 23.93 12.60 -3.85
CA PRO A 8 23.32 11.28 -3.79
C PRO A 8 22.03 11.24 -4.63
N THR A 9 22.18 11.08 -5.94
CA THR A 9 21.11 10.89 -6.93
C THR A 9 20.33 9.60 -6.68
N ASN A 10 20.89 8.67 -5.89
CA ASN A 10 20.21 7.46 -5.46
C ASN A 10 18.90 7.76 -4.71
N ASN A 11 18.84 8.79 -3.87
CA ASN A 11 17.60 9.11 -3.15
C ASN A 11 16.47 9.49 -4.13
N LYS A 12 16.80 10.17 -5.24
CA LYS A 12 15.82 10.51 -6.29
C LYS A 12 15.39 9.26 -7.07
N SER A 13 16.35 8.44 -7.50
CA SER A 13 16.06 7.20 -8.24
C SER A 13 15.28 6.19 -7.40
N GLU A 14 15.68 5.95 -6.15
CA GLU A 14 15.00 5.08 -5.20
C GLU A 14 13.58 5.55 -4.90
N ARG A 15 13.39 6.86 -4.69
CA ARG A 15 12.06 7.44 -4.45
C ARG A 15 11.14 7.29 -5.67
N THR A 16 11.68 7.43 -6.87
CA THR A 16 10.94 7.18 -8.13
C THR A 16 10.57 5.70 -8.28
N LEU A 17 11.47 4.78 -7.92
CA LEU A 17 11.22 3.33 -8.00
C LEU A 17 10.31 2.79 -6.90
N ARG A 18 10.22 3.47 -5.74
CA ARG A 18 9.43 3.00 -4.60
C ARG A 18 7.95 2.81 -4.95
N ARG A 19 7.33 3.77 -5.64
CA ARG A 19 5.92 3.68 -6.04
C ARG A 19 5.65 2.46 -6.94
N PRO A 20 6.31 2.28 -8.10
CA PRO A 20 6.05 1.13 -8.96
C PRO A 20 6.38 -0.21 -8.29
N VAL A 21 7.40 -0.26 -7.42
CA VAL A 21 7.70 -1.47 -6.62
C VAL A 21 6.56 -1.79 -5.65
N LEU A 22 6.02 -0.80 -4.94
CA LEU A 22 4.86 -0.99 -4.06
C LEU A 22 3.62 -1.46 -4.83
N HIS A 23 3.31 -0.83 -5.97
CA HIS A 23 2.22 -1.29 -6.84
C HIS A 23 2.41 -2.73 -7.32
N ARG A 24 3.65 -3.10 -7.70
CA ARG A 24 3.96 -4.48 -8.07
C ARG A 24 3.77 -5.43 -6.89
N LYS A 25 4.20 -5.08 -5.67
CA LYS A 25 4.00 -5.89 -4.48
C LYS A 25 2.51 -6.14 -4.21
N ILE A 26 1.69 -5.08 -4.23
CA ILE A 26 0.23 -5.20 -4.05
C ILE A 26 -0.35 -6.11 -5.13
N ARG A 27 0.00 -5.91 -6.40
CA ARG A 27 -0.47 -6.77 -7.49
C ARG A 27 -0.07 -8.23 -7.34
N LEU A 28 1.14 -8.50 -6.85
CA LEU A 28 1.61 -9.87 -6.63
C LEU A 28 0.91 -10.52 -5.43
N MET A 29 0.48 -9.76 -4.43
CA MET A 29 -0.28 -10.29 -3.30
C MET A 29 -1.64 -10.87 -3.72
N PHE A 30 -2.29 -10.34 -4.75
CA PHE A 30 -3.52 -10.95 -5.28
C PHE A 30 -3.33 -12.36 -5.86
N ARG A 31 -2.09 -12.85 -5.98
CA ARG A 31 -1.79 -14.22 -6.43
C ARG A 31 -1.53 -15.18 -5.28
N THR A 32 -1.63 -14.72 -4.03
CA THR A 32 -1.45 -15.55 -2.84
C THR A 32 -2.78 -15.70 -2.10
N ASP A 33 -3.02 -16.87 -1.50
CA ASP A 33 -4.27 -17.13 -0.76
C ASP A 33 -4.45 -16.15 0.40
N THR A 34 -3.37 -15.85 1.12
CA THR A 34 -3.35 -14.84 2.19
C THR A 34 -3.71 -13.45 1.65
N GLY A 35 -3.17 -13.08 0.49
CA GLY A 35 -3.44 -11.78 -0.13
C GLY A 35 -4.87 -11.65 -0.63
N MET A 36 -5.45 -12.71 -1.21
CA MET A 36 -6.86 -12.73 -1.60
C MET A 36 -7.78 -12.68 -0.37
N THR A 37 -7.51 -13.48 0.66
CA THR A 37 -8.29 -13.44 1.91
C THR A 37 -8.27 -12.05 2.54
N THR A 38 -7.10 -11.41 2.55
CA THR A 38 -6.95 -10.03 3.06
C THR A 38 -7.74 -9.04 2.22
N TYR A 39 -7.68 -9.14 0.90
CA TYR A 39 -8.44 -8.30 -0.01
C TYR A 39 -9.95 -8.44 0.19
N ASP A 40 -10.46 -9.67 0.25
CA ASP A 40 -11.88 -9.94 0.43
C ASP A 40 -12.40 -9.40 1.76
N THR A 41 -11.62 -9.58 2.83
CA THR A 41 -11.94 -9.04 4.16
C THR A 41 -11.99 -7.51 4.14
N LEU A 42 -10.95 -6.87 3.57
CA LEU A 42 -10.91 -5.42 3.44
C LEU A 42 -12.08 -4.89 2.63
N MET A 43 -12.38 -5.49 1.47
CA MET A 43 -13.48 -5.08 0.61
C MET A 43 -14.83 -5.19 1.32
N THR A 44 -15.05 -6.28 2.05
CA THR A 44 -16.26 -6.50 2.84
C THR A 44 -16.41 -5.43 3.93
N CYS A 45 -15.34 -5.13 4.66
CA CYS A 45 -15.35 -4.04 5.65
C CYS A 45 -15.65 -2.69 5.02
N MET A 46 -15.04 -2.38 3.87
CA MET A 46 -15.27 -1.13 3.16
C MET A 46 -16.73 -0.99 2.71
N MET A 47 -17.30 -2.03 2.10
CA MET A 47 -18.72 -2.06 1.70
C MET A 47 -19.64 -1.91 2.91
N THR A 48 -19.32 -2.57 4.03
CA THR A 48 -20.11 -2.47 5.26
C THR A 48 -20.10 -1.05 5.82
N TRP A 49 -18.96 -0.38 5.80
CA TRP A 49 -18.86 1.01 6.28
C TRP A 49 -19.56 1.99 5.34
N ASP A 50 -19.51 1.75 4.03
CA ASP A 50 -20.22 2.54 3.02
C ASP A 50 -21.74 2.44 3.21
N ASP A 51 -22.27 1.23 3.40
CA ASP A 51 -23.69 0.98 3.68
C ASP A 51 -24.16 1.66 4.99
N GLN A 52 -23.25 1.82 5.94
CA GLN A 52 -23.52 2.51 7.21
C GLN A 52 -23.32 4.03 7.16
N ASP A 53 -23.09 4.61 5.97
CA ASP A 53 -22.79 6.04 5.75
C ASP A 53 -21.61 6.53 6.63
N GLN A 54 -20.61 5.67 6.82
CA GLN A 54 -19.43 5.98 7.63
C GLN A 54 -18.29 6.50 6.78
N ASN A 55 -17.45 7.35 7.39
CA ASN A 55 -16.26 7.84 6.73
C ASN A 55 -15.22 6.72 6.53
N LEU A 56 -15.14 6.22 5.29
CA LEU A 56 -14.26 5.13 4.88
C LEU A 56 -12.79 5.36 5.26
N LEU A 57 -12.24 6.54 4.94
CA LEU A 57 -10.84 6.87 5.21
C LEU A 57 -10.53 6.85 6.70
N ARG A 58 -11.45 7.37 7.54
CA ARG A 58 -11.30 7.36 8.99
C ARG A 58 -11.28 5.94 9.54
N ASN A 59 -12.13 5.04 9.04
CA ASN A 59 -12.21 3.66 9.50
C ASN A 59 -11.00 2.82 9.04
N ILE A 60 -10.52 3.05 7.81
CA ILE A 60 -9.26 2.47 7.34
C ILE A 60 -8.09 2.93 8.21
N HIS A 61 -8.00 4.24 8.51
CA HIS A 61 -6.95 4.76 9.38
C HIS A 61 -6.99 4.11 10.77
N ARG A 62 -8.20 3.96 11.35
CA ARG A 62 -8.38 3.28 12.65
C ARG A 62 -7.91 1.83 12.62
N THR A 63 -8.27 1.07 11.59
CA THR A 63 -7.92 -0.36 11.50
C THR A 63 -6.43 -0.61 11.24
N ILE A 64 -5.74 0.30 10.55
CA ILE A 64 -4.28 0.20 10.32
C ILE A 64 -3.46 0.66 11.54
N THR A 65 -4.02 1.53 12.38
CA THR A 65 -3.33 2.11 13.55
C THR A 65 -3.61 1.37 14.85
N ALA A 66 -4.64 0.51 14.88
CA ALA A 66 -4.98 -0.35 16.01
C ALA A 66 -3.98 -1.51 16.15
#